data_AF-A0A9X3EUS1-F1
#
_entry.id   AF-A0A9X3EUS1-F1
#
_cell.length_a   1.000
_cell.length_b   1.000
_cell.length_c   1.000
_cell.angle_alpha   90.00
_cell.angle_beta   90.00
_cell.angle_gamma   90.00
#
_symmetry.space_group_name_H-M   'P 1'
#
loop_
_entity.id
_entity.type
_entity.pdbx_description
1 polymer ?
#
loop_
_entity_poly.entity_id
_entity_poly.type
_entity_poly.pdbx_seq_one_letter_code
_entity_poly.pdbx_strand_id
1 'polypeptide(L)'
;MARRPCRFGPVLSVILALAACTAPPPPPQAEPAPPAPPVQVRVDVAVPGLAAGELEVHVAAPLEDALARVPAVRRLHTRSVDGRVDVVATLTDAGAIAAVRDALGSVVADLPPAAEPPQLHRLDGLQPALAIATLPESADAVRSGLERTVGVGHVDVCGVGERRLAVVLDRSRLAGVPIDALVTAVGNTLAEPDAAPLFERLVTRPITATLQLRDVAVLQDGPRPPSCRAYAARGPVTLVTAFTQSGADPRDVAARARPHAVDLVSPPVDFFADPVPGEGELAVLGAALPPRDDLGSRVAACLAAIPDLPAWALTVTAPGPGQPLARVRLLTGLASTFPIEHVRSALSKCTAAAQVAVLAPRAHADHVVSFAVQGPDPDLRAGLARRLAERLAGLRGVTGLRVLAPDPDAQAIRLRREALAARGVPLDATVTAVRLAAGPLTVRGPLPALGLRPWPELAVDIDLLDRTGPLDPLVRELHVAAPSGPIPLSDLVELQASSGGPLDRIDRVPAAAVEVRLRSAADGDAVRREIKQLELPPGLVVAEGGELPDMGP
;
A
#
# COMPACT_ATOMS: atom_id res chain seq x y z
N MET A 1 81.32 51.48 23.38
CA MET A 1 80.13 52.05 22.70
C MET A 1 79.12 50.94 22.50
N ALA A 2 77.98 51.04 23.18
CA ALA A 2 76.90 50.08 23.16
C ALA A 2 75.94 50.36 22.00
N ARG A 3 75.46 49.30 21.33
CA ARG A 3 74.12 49.28 20.73
C ARG A 3 73.45 47.95 21.06
N ARG A 4 72.38 48.06 21.87
CA ARG A 4 71.52 46.99 22.34
C ARG A 4 70.67 46.42 21.19
N PRO A 5 70.42 45.11 21.12
CA PRO A 5 69.32 44.57 20.34
C PRO A 5 68.06 44.62 21.21
N CYS A 6 67.04 45.37 20.80
CA CYS A 6 65.75 45.37 21.47
C CYS A 6 64.62 45.17 20.47
N ARG A 7 64.05 43.95 20.55
CA ARG A 7 62.61 43.66 20.63
C ARG A 7 61.74 43.98 19.40
N PHE A 8 61.68 43.02 18.49
CA PHE A 8 60.53 42.75 17.60
C PHE A 8 59.78 41.46 17.99
N GLY A 9 59.76 41.10 19.27
CA GLY A 9 58.86 40.09 19.85
C GLY A 9 58.43 40.63 21.21
N PRO A 10 57.15 41.00 21.39
CA PRO A 10 56.02 40.07 21.44
C PRO A 10 54.72 40.58 20.78
N VAL A 11 54.72 41.76 20.14
CA VAL A 11 53.49 42.44 19.74
C VAL A 11 52.79 41.74 18.57
N LEU A 12 53.54 41.23 17.59
CA LEU A 12 52.97 40.52 16.44
C LEU A 12 52.40 39.16 16.83
N SER A 13 53.05 38.44 17.76
CA SER A 13 52.53 37.18 18.30
C SER A 13 51.30 37.37 19.19
N VAL A 14 51.22 38.47 19.93
CA VAL A 14 50.03 38.79 20.75
C VAL A 14 48.84 39.20 19.87
N ILE A 15 49.08 39.92 18.76
CA ILE A 15 48.02 40.28 17.80
C ILE A 15 47.49 39.04 17.06
N LEU A 16 48.36 38.10 16.66
CA LEU A 16 47.93 36.84 16.03
C LEU A 16 47.24 35.88 17.02
N ALA A 17 47.67 35.86 18.29
CA ALA A 17 47.01 35.06 19.33
C ALA A 17 45.64 35.63 19.76
N LEU A 18 45.51 36.96 19.83
CA LEU A 18 44.22 37.61 20.10
C LEU A 18 43.23 37.44 18.94
N ALA A 19 43.70 37.48 17.68
CA ALA A 19 42.88 37.22 16.51
C ALA A 19 42.40 35.75 16.41
N ALA A 20 43.18 34.80 16.93
CA ALA A 20 42.81 33.38 16.99
C ALA A 20 41.78 33.05 18.08
N CYS A 21 41.69 33.85 19.16
CA CYS A 21 40.69 33.65 20.21
C CYS A 21 39.35 34.34 19.94
N THR A 22 39.28 35.28 18.99
CA THR A 22 38.03 35.98 18.60
C THR A 22 37.44 35.49 17.27
N ALA A 23 38.12 34.58 16.59
CA ALA A 23 37.60 34.01 15.36
C ALA A 23 36.44 33.06 15.70
N PRO A 24 35.21 33.32 15.19
CA PRO A 24 34.14 32.34 15.32
C PRO A 24 34.60 31.01 14.70
N PRO A 25 34.19 29.86 15.25
CA PRO A 25 34.49 28.58 14.62
C PRO A 25 34.07 28.65 13.15
N PRO A 26 34.85 28.08 12.21
CA PRO A 26 34.42 28.00 10.83
C PRO A 26 33.01 27.40 10.82
N PRO A 27 32.07 27.96 10.06
CA PRO A 27 30.72 27.41 10.00
C PRO A 27 30.88 25.90 9.72
N PRO A 28 30.13 25.03 10.42
CA PRO A 28 30.16 23.60 10.14
C PRO A 28 30.05 23.47 8.62
N GLN A 29 31.00 22.75 8.01
CA GLN A 29 30.96 22.53 6.56
C GLN A 29 29.54 22.12 6.24
N ALA A 30 28.84 22.95 5.47
CA ALA A 30 27.46 22.69 5.12
C ALA A 30 27.47 21.30 4.50
N GLU A 31 26.96 20.34 5.25
CA GLU A 31 26.72 19.00 4.76
C GLU A 31 25.93 19.23 3.47
N PRO A 32 26.42 18.77 2.31
CA PRO A 32 25.79 19.08 1.04
C PRO A 32 24.31 18.77 1.21
N ALA A 33 23.47 19.79 1.03
CA ALA A 33 22.05 19.68 1.28
C ALA A 33 21.56 18.38 0.61
N PRO A 34 20.80 17.54 1.32
CA PRO A 34 20.39 16.25 0.78
C PRO A 34 19.78 16.50 -0.61
N PRO A 35 20.18 15.72 -1.63
CA PRO A 35 19.70 15.92 -2.99
C PRO A 35 18.17 15.97 -2.95
N ALA A 36 17.60 16.92 -3.70
CA ALA A 36 16.16 17.06 -3.76
C ALA A 36 15.51 15.70 -4.06
N PRO A 37 14.39 15.36 -3.38
CA PRO A 37 13.74 14.08 -3.59
C PRO A 37 13.41 13.91 -5.07
N PRO A 38 13.64 12.71 -5.63
CA PRO A 38 13.42 12.48 -7.05
C PRO A 38 11.94 12.70 -7.40
N VAL A 39 11.68 13.28 -8.57
CA VAL A 39 10.32 13.40 -9.09
C VAL A 39 9.83 12.00 -9.44
N GLN A 40 8.68 11.61 -8.91
CA GLN A 40 8.12 10.28 -9.10
C GLN A 40 6.65 10.40 -9.49
N VAL A 41 6.24 9.59 -10.44
CA VAL A 41 4.83 9.44 -10.81
C VAL A 41 4.44 7.98 -10.79
N ARG A 42 3.26 7.67 -10.26
CA ARG A 42 2.60 6.37 -10.34
C ARG A 42 1.60 6.39 -11.48
N VAL A 43 1.63 5.36 -12.30
CA VAL A 43 0.63 5.06 -13.30
C VAL A 43 -0.06 3.78 -12.89
N ASP A 44 -1.36 3.80 -12.68
CA ASP A 44 -2.12 2.58 -12.41
C ASP A 44 -3.10 2.27 -13.54
N VAL A 45 -3.21 0.98 -13.83
CA VAL A 45 -4.11 0.41 -14.83
C VAL A 45 -4.82 -0.79 -14.21
N ALA A 46 -6.14 -0.70 -14.07
CA ALA A 46 -6.97 -1.82 -13.65
C ALA A 46 -7.45 -2.60 -14.89
N VAL A 47 -7.26 -3.93 -14.87
CA VAL A 47 -7.79 -4.84 -15.90
C VAL A 47 -8.41 -6.06 -15.20
N PRO A 48 -9.63 -5.93 -14.66
CA PRO A 48 -10.23 -6.96 -13.83
C PRO A 48 -10.32 -8.32 -14.54
N GLY A 49 -9.82 -9.37 -13.89
CA GLY A 49 -9.94 -10.74 -14.37
C GLY A 49 -8.75 -11.27 -15.18
N LEU A 50 -7.68 -10.49 -15.37
CA LEU A 50 -6.40 -11.01 -15.87
C LEU A 50 -5.45 -11.34 -14.73
N ALA A 51 -4.71 -12.44 -14.87
CA ALA A 51 -3.65 -12.82 -13.93
C ALA A 51 -2.40 -11.96 -14.12
N ALA A 52 -1.59 -11.81 -13.07
CA ALA A 52 -0.37 -11.00 -13.09
C ALA A 52 0.57 -11.31 -14.28
N GLY A 53 0.73 -12.58 -14.64
CA GLY A 53 1.58 -12.98 -15.77
C GLY A 53 1.04 -12.54 -17.14
N GLU A 54 -0.28 -12.54 -17.32
CA GLU A 54 -0.90 -12.00 -18.56
C GLU A 54 -0.80 -10.47 -18.59
N LEU A 55 -0.94 -9.84 -17.42
CA LEU A 55 -0.78 -8.39 -17.27
C LEU A 55 0.64 -7.93 -17.59
N GLU A 56 1.68 -8.70 -17.25
CA GLU A 56 3.06 -8.36 -17.63
C GLU A 56 3.21 -8.19 -19.15
N VAL A 57 2.61 -9.10 -19.92
CA VAL A 57 2.73 -9.16 -21.38
C VAL A 57 1.83 -8.13 -22.06
N HIS A 58 0.57 -8.05 -21.62
CA HIS A 58 -0.45 -7.27 -22.32
C HIS A 58 -0.61 -5.83 -21.82
N VAL A 59 -0.10 -5.50 -20.64
CA VAL A 59 -0.29 -4.18 -20.03
C VAL A 59 1.04 -3.58 -19.58
N ALA A 60 1.80 -4.28 -18.73
CA ALA A 60 3.03 -3.75 -18.15
C ALA A 60 4.09 -3.46 -19.21
N ALA A 61 4.38 -4.42 -20.11
CA ALA A 61 5.40 -4.25 -21.15
C ALA A 61 5.07 -3.12 -22.14
N PRO A 62 3.85 -3.03 -22.72
CA PRO A 62 3.48 -1.88 -23.56
C PRO A 62 3.59 -0.54 -22.83
N LEU A 63 3.14 -0.49 -21.57
CA LEU A 63 3.18 0.71 -20.75
C LEU A 63 4.62 1.15 -20.45
N GLU A 64 5.46 0.20 -20.07
CA GLU A 64 6.90 0.37 -19.85
C GLU A 64 7.61 0.88 -21.11
N ASP A 65 7.31 0.31 -22.28
CA ASP A 65 7.93 0.71 -23.54
C ASP A 65 7.50 2.11 -23.98
N ALA A 66 6.25 2.50 -23.71
CA ALA A 66 5.79 3.87 -23.91
C ALA A 66 6.51 4.86 -22.98
N LEU A 67 6.60 4.53 -21.68
CA LEU A 67 7.26 5.38 -20.68
C LEU A 67 8.78 5.47 -20.91
N ALA A 68 9.43 4.38 -21.31
CA ALA A 68 10.87 4.36 -21.60
C ALA A 68 11.26 5.22 -22.82
N ARG A 69 10.31 5.57 -23.70
CA ARG A 69 10.54 6.53 -24.79
C ARG A 69 10.61 7.98 -24.32
N VAL A 70 10.16 8.28 -23.10
CA VAL A 70 10.24 9.62 -22.52
C VAL A 70 11.67 9.85 -22.02
N PRO A 71 12.45 10.79 -22.61
CA PRO A 71 13.89 10.94 -22.29
C PRO A 71 14.20 11.26 -20.82
N ALA A 72 13.23 11.84 -20.11
CA ALA A 72 13.34 12.23 -18.71
C ALA A 72 13.06 11.07 -17.73
N VAL A 73 12.66 9.89 -18.21
CA VAL A 73 12.47 8.70 -17.36
C VAL A 73 13.82 8.06 -17.06
N ARG A 74 14.23 8.06 -15.79
CA ARG A 74 15.50 7.51 -15.32
C ARG A 74 15.39 6.05 -14.87
N ARG A 75 14.29 5.71 -14.20
CA ARG A 75 14.02 4.37 -13.69
C ARG A 75 12.54 4.05 -13.79
N LEU A 76 12.23 2.78 -14.04
CA LEU A 76 10.90 2.23 -14.02
C LEU A 76 10.84 1.09 -13.00
N HIS A 77 9.85 1.13 -12.12
CA HIS A 77 9.50 0.02 -11.27
C HIS A 77 8.04 -0.33 -11.51
N THR A 78 7.80 -1.55 -11.98
CA THR A 78 6.46 -2.03 -12.30
C THR A 78 6.11 -3.18 -11.39
N ARG A 79 4.90 -3.17 -10.88
CA ARG A 79 4.32 -4.24 -10.10
C ARG A 79 3.01 -4.66 -10.75
N SER A 80 2.90 -5.94 -11.07
CA SER A 80 1.69 -6.54 -11.62
C SER A 80 1.08 -7.47 -10.59
N VAL A 81 -0.16 -7.21 -10.20
CA VAL A 81 -0.96 -8.08 -9.32
C VAL A 81 -2.21 -8.47 -10.08
N ASP A 82 -2.87 -9.56 -9.69
CA ASP A 82 -4.08 -9.99 -10.40
C ASP A 82 -5.10 -8.85 -10.51
N GLY A 83 -5.49 -8.55 -11.75
CA GLY A 83 -6.41 -7.47 -12.10
C GLY A 83 -5.85 -6.05 -12.10
N ARG A 84 -4.57 -5.80 -11.78
CA ARG A 84 -4.01 -4.44 -11.69
C ARG A 84 -2.50 -4.38 -12.00
N VAL A 85 -2.08 -3.31 -12.68
CA VAL A 85 -0.67 -2.97 -12.88
C VAL A 85 -0.40 -1.58 -12.33
N ASP A 86 0.65 -1.44 -11.53
CA ASP A 86 1.16 -0.18 -11.03
C ASP A 86 2.59 0.04 -11.55
N VAL A 87 2.84 1.14 -12.24
CA VAL A 87 4.18 1.55 -12.72
C VAL A 87 4.59 2.83 -12.02
N VAL A 88 5.71 2.83 -11.32
CA VAL A 88 6.34 4.07 -10.84
C VAL A 88 7.52 4.44 -11.72
N ALA A 89 7.41 5.61 -12.34
CA ALA A 89 8.47 6.23 -13.11
C ALA A 89 9.19 7.28 -12.26
N THR A 90 10.51 7.13 -12.15
CA THR A 90 11.39 8.16 -11.57
C THR A 90 11.86 9.08 -12.68
N LEU A 91 11.52 10.36 -12.58
CA LEU A 91 11.81 11.39 -13.58
C LEU A 91 13.01 12.24 -13.18
N THR A 92 13.66 12.87 -14.17
CA THR A 92 14.73 13.86 -13.95
C THR A 92 14.21 15.17 -13.39
N ASP A 93 12.99 15.56 -13.77
CA ASP A 93 12.37 16.83 -13.42
C ASP A 93 10.84 16.76 -13.55
N ALA A 94 10.14 17.73 -12.96
CA ALA A 94 8.68 17.78 -12.95
C ALA A 94 8.06 18.22 -14.29
N GLY A 95 8.83 18.83 -15.19
CA GLY A 95 8.34 19.24 -16.52
C GLY A 95 8.03 18.04 -17.41
N ALA A 96 8.67 16.90 -17.15
CA ALA A 96 8.45 15.65 -17.84
C ALA A 96 7.07 15.01 -17.63
N ILE A 97 6.28 15.47 -16.64
CA ILE A 97 4.94 14.91 -16.36
C ILE A 97 4.01 15.07 -17.56
N ALA A 98 4.12 16.18 -18.31
CA ALA A 98 3.35 16.37 -19.54
C ALA A 98 3.72 15.33 -20.60
N ALA A 99 5.02 15.09 -20.81
CA ALA A 99 5.50 14.08 -21.76
C ALA A 99 5.09 12.66 -21.34
N VAL A 100 5.08 12.36 -20.05
CA VAL A 100 4.53 11.09 -19.52
C VAL A 100 3.05 10.97 -19.87
N ARG A 101 2.24 12.01 -19.62
CA ARG A 101 0.81 11.99 -19.97
C ARG A 101 0.57 11.77 -21.46
N ASP A 102 1.36 12.41 -22.31
CA ASP A 102 1.26 12.24 -23.76
C ASP A 102 1.63 10.81 -24.19
N ALA A 103 2.68 10.24 -23.59
CA ALA A 103 3.06 8.84 -23.82
C ALA A 103 1.95 7.87 -23.39
N LEU A 104 1.30 8.11 -22.24
CA LEU A 104 0.15 7.33 -21.78
C LEU A 104 -1.04 7.45 -22.74
N GLY A 105 -1.32 8.64 -23.28
CA GLY A 105 -2.38 8.82 -24.26
C GLY A 105 -2.16 8.00 -25.54
N SER A 106 -0.89 7.81 -25.95
CA SER A 106 -0.55 7.00 -27.13
C SER A 106 -0.68 5.49 -26.91
N VAL A 107 -0.45 5.00 -25.68
CA VAL A 107 -0.45 3.56 -25.40
C VAL A 107 -1.86 2.98 -25.21
N VAL A 108 -2.88 3.82 -24.97
CA VAL A 108 -4.26 3.36 -24.73
C VAL A 108 -4.77 2.45 -25.87
N ALA A 109 -4.36 2.70 -27.12
CA ALA A 109 -4.74 1.90 -28.27
C ALA A 109 -4.12 0.48 -28.29
N ASP A 110 -2.99 0.31 -27.60
CA ASP A 110 -2.25 -0.96 -27.52
C ASP A 110 -2.69 -1.80 -26.30
N LEU A 111 -3.47 -1.22 -25.38
CA LEU A 111 -3.98 -1.91 -24.19
C LEU A 111 -5.19 -2.81 -24.52
N PRO A 112 -5.41 -3.89 -23.74
CA PRO A 112 -6.59 -4.75 -23.91
C PRO A 112 -7.90 -3.96 -23.77
N PRO A 113 -8.98 -4.35 -24.48
CA PRO A 113 -10.26 -3.64 -24.43
C PRO A 113 -10.93 -3.66 -23.05
N ALA A 114 -10.56 -4.59 -22.18
CA ALA A 114 -11.03 -4.66 -20.80
C ALA A 114 -10.24 -3.76 -19.83
N ALA A 115 -9.19 -3.09 -20.29
CA ALA A 115 -8.36 -2.23 -19.46
C ALA A 115 -9.02 -0.86 -19.23
N GLU A 116 -9.01 -0.42 -17.98
CA GLU A 116 -9.37 0.96 -17.65
C GLU A 116 -8.29 1.93 -18.15
N PRO A 117 -8.63 3.19 -18.48
CA PRO A 117 -7.64 4.18 -18.89
C PRO A 117 -6.57 4.39 -17.81
N PRO A 118 -5.28 4.49 -18.19
CA PRO A 118 -4.18 4.69 -17.24
C PRO A 118 -4.37 5.96 -16.44
N GLN A 119 -4.37 5.85 -15.11
CA GLN A 119 -4.46 6.98 -14.20
C GLN A 119 -3.06 7.41 -13.80
N LEU A 120 -2.75 8.70 -13.95
CA LEU A 120 -1.45 9.28 -13.61
C LEU A 120 -1.54 10.02 -12.28
N HIS A 121 -0.84 9.50 -11.28
CA HIS A 121 -0.70 10.07 -9.95
C HIS A 121 0.71 10.61 -9.75
N ARG A 122 0.82 11.81 -9.21
CA ARG A 122 2.11 12.37 -8.81
C ARG A 122 2.46 11.87 -7.41
N LEU A 123 3.67 11.34 -7.23
CA LEU A 123 4.17 10.86 -5.93
C LEU A 123 5.13 11.86 -5.26
N ASP A 124 5.72 12.78 -6.02
CA ASP A 124 6.66 13.77 -5.47
C ASP A 124 5.99 15.02 -4.90
N GLY A 125 6.53 15.52 -3.79
CA GLY A 125 6.08 16.76 -3.16
C GLY A 125 4.76 16.66 -2.38
N LEU A 126 4.23 15.45 -2.20
CA LEU A 126 3.14 15.18 -1.27
C LEU A 126 3.70 15.13 0.16
N GLN A 127 3.93 16.30 0.73
CA GLN A 127 4.21 16.42 2.15
C GLN A 127 2.87 16.53 2.87
N PRO A 128 2.59 15.72 3.90
CA PRO A 128 1.40 15.93 4.70
C PRO A 128 1.52 17.32 5.32
N ALA A 129 0.56 18.18 5.05
CA ALA A 129 0.49 19.53 5.61
C ALA A 129 -0.31 19.52 6.92
N LEU A 130 -1.40 18.74 6.94
CA LEU A 130 -2.37 18.73 8.03
C LEU A 130 -3.08 17.37 8.08
N ALA A 131 -3.24 16.81 9.27
CA ALA A 131 -4.14 15.67 9.51
C ALA A 131 -5.27 16.08 10.47
N ILE A 132 -6.49 15.66 10.20
CA ILE A 132 -7.66 15.98 11.03
C ILE A 132 -8.30 14.67 11.44
N ALA A 133 -8.31 14.39 12.74
CA ALA A 133 -9.08 13.30 13.29
C ALA A 133 -10.53 13.78 13.52
N THR A 134 -11.49 13.05 12.97
CA THR A 134 -12.92 13.39 12.96
C THR A 134 -13.79 12.13 13.08
N LEU A 135 -15.10 12.33 13.12
CA LEU A 135 -16.10 11.27 13.07
C LEU A 135 -16.32 10.82 11.61
N PRO A 136 -16.62 9.54 11.34
CA PRO A 136 -16.87 9.04 9.97
C PRO A 136 -17.89 9.86 9.17
N GLU A 137 -18.98 10.29 9.80
CA GLU A 137 -20.04 11.09 9.18
C GLU A 137 -19.61 12.51 8.77
N SER A 138 -18.53 13.03 9.36
CA SER A 138 -17.98 14.36 9.05
C SER A 138 -16.82 14.31 8.05
N ALA A 139 -16.34 13.12 7.70
CA ALA A 139 -15.15 12.94 6.87
C ALA A 139 -15.27 13.59 5.49
N ASP A 140 -16.40 13.42 4.80
CA ASP A 140 -16.63 13.96 3.46
C ASP A 140 -16.70 15.50 3.46
N ALA A 141 -17.29 16.08 4.50
CA ALA A 141 -17.36 17.52 4.68
C ALA A 141 -15.95 18.11 4.90
N VAL A 142 -15.14 17.47 5.75
CA VAL A 142 -13.75 17.86 6.00
C VAL A 142 -12.91 17.69 4.74
N ARG A 143 -12.99 16.54 4.06
CA ARG A 143 -12.31 16.25 2.80
C ARG A 143 -12.58 17.35 1.77
N SER A 144 -13.86 17.63 1.52
CA SER A 144 -14.28 18.66 0.57
C SER A 144 -13.81 20.07 0.96
N GLY A 145 -13.72 20.39 2.25
CA GLY A 145 -13.17 21.66 2.74
C GLY A 145 -11.68 21.79 2.44
N LEU A 146 -10.91 20.72 2.72
CA LEU A 146 -9.47 20.69 2.47
C LEU A 146 -9.12 20.74 0.98
N GLU A 147 -9.85 20.02 0.13
CA GLU A 147 -9.62 20.04 -1.34
C GLU A 147 -9.78 21.43 -1.96
N ARG A 148 -10.57 22.32 -1.34
CA ARG A 148 -10.75 23.71 -1.81
C ARG A 148 -9.64 24.65 -1.29
N THR A 149 -8.77 24.18 -0.42
CA THR A 149 -7.73 25.02 0.20
C THR A 149 -6.56 25.21 -0.76
N VAL A 150 -6.17 26.46 -1.00
CA VAL A 150 -5.03 26.81 -1.85
C VAL A 150 -3.74 26.16 -1.32
N GLY A 151 -3.09 25.39 -2.19
CA GLY A 151 -1.85 24.68 -1.88
C GLY A 151 -2.04 23.23 -1.43
N VAL A 152 -3.28 22.76 -1.27
CA VAL A 152 -3.58 21.33 -1.13
C VAL A 152 -3.58 20.69 -2.52
N GLY A 153 -2.78 19.64 -2.71
CA GLY A 153 -2.71 18.87 -3.95
C GLY A 153 -3.50 17.55 -3.87
N HIS A 154 -3.63 16.99 -2.67
CA HIS A 154 -4.28 15.71 -2.45
C HIS A 154 -4.84 15.63 -1.02
N VAL A 155 -5.96 14.92 -0.85
CA VAL A 155 -6.56 14.67 0.46
C VAL A 155 -6.90 13.19 0.60
N ASP A 156 -6.26 12.54 1.57
CA ASP A 156 -6.52 11.16 1.95
C ASP A 156 -7.53 11.07 3.09
N VAL A 157 -8.34 10.02 3.09
CA VAL A 157 -9.25 9.67 4.18
C VAL A 157 -8.97 8.23 4.62
N CYS A 158 -8.65 8.05 5.89
CA CYS A 158 -8.39 6.76 6.53
C CYS A 158 -9.35 6.56 7.71
N GLY A 159 -9.81 5.33 7.96
CA GLY A 159 -10.73 5.02 9.06
C GLY A 159 -12.22 5.14 8.74
N VAL A 160 -12.59 5.59 7.53
CA VAL A 160 -13.97 5.47 7.03
C VAL A 160 -14.13 4.11 6.35
N GLY A 161 -14.88 3.22 6.98
CA GLY A 161 -15.35 2.02 6.30
C GLY A 161 -16.55 2.37 5.42
N GLU A 162 -16.61 1.81 4.22
CA GLU A 162 -17.83 1.88 3.43
C GLU A 162 -18.89 1.01 4.10
N ARG A 163 -20.03 1.61 4.48
CA ARG A 163 -21.18 0.83 4.94
C ARG A 163 -21.67 0.00 3.77
N ARG A 164 -21.37 -1.30 3.81
CA ARG A 164 -21.87 -2.26 2.84
C ARG A 164 -22.55 -3.37 3.59
N LEU A 165 -23.65 -3.82 3.02
CA LEU A 165 -24.29 -5.03 3.50
C LEU A 165 -23.46 -6.21 3.01
N ALA A 166 -23.05 -7.08 3.94
CA ALA A 166 -22.27 -8.27 3.65
C ALA A 166 -23.12 -9.53 3.87
N VAL A 167 -23.09 -10.42 2.88
CA VAL A 167 -23.65 -11.77 2.93
C VAL A 167 -22.49 -12.71 3.24
N VAL A 168 -22.33 -13.07 4.51
CA VAL A 168 -21.24 -13.95 4.97
C VAL A 168 -21.71 -15.39 4.98
N LEU A 169 -21.19 -16.19 4.06
CA LEU A 169 -21.60 -17.56 3.82
C LEU A 169 -20.93 -18.53 4.80
N ASP A 170 -21.73 -19.40 5.42
CA ASP A 170 -21.23 -20.50 6.26
C ASP A 170 -20.82 -21.67 5.37
N ARG A 171 -19.51 -21.87 5.26
CA ARG A 171 -18.88 -22.93 4.45
C ARG A 171 -19.47 -24.32 4.73
N SER A 172 -19.82 -24.63 5.98
CA SER A 172 -20.39 -25.93 6.36
C SER A 172 -21.81 -26.18 5.81
N ARG A 173 -22.49 -25.11 5.37
CA ARG A 173 -23.87 -25.13 4.86
C ARG A 173 -23.96 -24.93 3.35
N LEU A 174 -22.82 -24.77 2.65
CA LEU A 174 -22.78 -24.55 1.21
C LEU A 174 -22.79 -25.83 0.37
N ALA A 175 -22.73 -27.01 1.00
CA ALA A 175 -22.73 -28.28 0.28
C ALA A 175 -23.99 -28.42 -0.59
N GLY A 176 -23.80 -28.57 -1.91
CA GLY A 176 -24.90 -28.67 -2.87
C GLY A 176 -25.61 -27.35 -3.18
N VAL A 177 -25.14 -26.22 -2.67
CA VAL A 177 -25.71 -24.89 -2.94
C VAL A 177 -25.03 -24.29 -4.17
N PRO A 178 -25.76 -24.02 -5.27
CA PRO A 178 -25.19 -23.37 -6.44
C PRO A 178 -24.86 -21.90 -6.13
N ILE A 179 -23.57 -21.57 -6.13
CA ILE A 179 -23.07 -20.24 -5.79
C ILE A 179 -23.56 -19.19 -6.80
N ASP A 180 -23.62 -19.54 -8.08
CA ASP A 180 -24.16 -18.68 -9.13
C ASP A 180 -25.62 -18.29 -8.87
N ALA A 181 -26.47 -19.23 -8.46
CA ALA A 181 -27.86 -18.95 -8.12
C ALA A 181 -27.96 -18.00 -6.90
N LEU A 182 -27.07 -18.15 -5.92
CA LEU A 182 -26.98 -17.25 -4.77
C LEU A 182 -26.61 -15.83 -5.19
N VAL A 183 -25.56 -15.68 -6.02
CA VAL A 183 -25.15 -14.37 -6.54
C VAL A 183 -26.26 -13.73 -7.38
N THR A 184 -26.93 -14.50 -8.25
CA THR A 184 -28.09 -14.04 -9.01
C THR A 184 -29.25 -13.62 -8.11
N ALA A 185 -29.54 -14.36 -7.03
CA ALA A 185 -30.58 -14.01 -6.08
C ALA A 185 -30.31 -12.67 -5.39
N VAL A 186 -29.05 -12.42 -4.98
CA VAL A 186 -28.61 -11.13 -4.44
C VAL A 186 -28.74 -10.03 -5.48
N GLY A 187 -28.21 -10.23 -6.69
CA GLY A 187 -28.28 -9.24 -7.78
C GLY A 187 -29.70 -8.85 -8.15
N ASN A 188 -30.61 -9.83 -8.26
CA ASN A 188 -32.03 -9.59 -8.53
C ASN A 188 -32.68 -8.77 -7.41
N THR A 189 -32.29 -9.02 -6.15
CA THR A 189 -32.79 -8.24 -5.01
C THR A 189 -32.33 -6.78 -5.10
N LEU A 190 -31.11 -6.52 -5.54
CA LEU A 190 -30.60 -5.15 -5.73
C LEU A 190 -31.29 -4.42 -6.90
N ALA A 191 -31.71 -5.15 -7.94
CA ALA A 191 -32.35 -4.58 -9.12
C ALA A 191 -33.84 -4.27 -8.93
N GLU A 192 -34.51 -4.98 -8.01
CA GLU A 192 -35.92 -4.82 -7.71
C GLU A 192 -36.20 -3.47 -7.00
N PRO A 193 -37.02 -2.59 -7.60
CA PRO A 193 -37.42 -1.33 -6.97
C PRO A 193 -38.46 -1.61 -5.88
N ASP A 194 -38.02 -1.56 -4.62
CA ASP A 194 -38.86 -1.79 -3.45
C ASP A 194 -38.53 -0.75 -2.36
N ALA A 195 -39.56 -0.34 -1.62
CA ALA A 195 -39.43 0.57 -0.48
C ALA A 195 -38.99 -0.15 0.81
N ALA A 196 -39.12 -1.48 0.87
CA ALA A 196 -38.69 -2.27 2.02
C ALA A 196 -37.15 -2.23 2.18
N PRO A 197 -36.62 -2.24 3.42
CA PRO A 197 -35.18 -2.25 3.66
C PRO A 197 -34.49 -3.43 2.97
N LEU A 198 -33.37 -3.18 2.28
CA LEU A 198 -32.62 -4.20 1.54
C LEU A 198 -32.30 -5.43 2.43
N PHE A 199 -31.96 -5.19 3.70
CA PHE A 199 -31.66 -6.25 4.66
C PHE A 199 -32.80 -7.27 4.78
N GLU A 200 -34.05 -6.82 4.99
CA GLU A 200 -35.20 -7.71 5.16
C GLU A 200 -35.51 -8.52 3.89
N ARG A 201 -35.31 -7.89 2.73
CA ARG A 201 -35.51 -8.50 1.41
C ARG A 201 -34.48 -9.58 1.14
N LEU A 202 -33.22 -9.37 1.56
CA LEU A 202 -32.16 -10.37 1.43
C LEU A 202 -32.34 -11.54 2.38
N VAL A 203 -32.73 -11.32 3.65
CA VAL A 203 -32.95 -12.40 4.65
C VAL A 203 -33.92 -13.47 4.11
N THR A 204 -34.98 -13.03 3.46
CA THR A 204 -36.09 -13.89 3.03
C THR A 204 -35.95 -14.36 1.58
N ARG A 205 -34.88 -13.97 0.89
CA ARG A 205 -34.71 -14.27 -0.54
C ARG A 205 -34.51 -15.77 -0.76
N PRO A 206 -35.33 -16.42 -1.62
CA PRO A 206 -35.08 -17.80 -2.00
C PRO A 206 -33.88 -17.88 -2.93
N ILE A 207 -32.98 -18.83 -2.66
CA ILE A 207 -31.90 -19.26 -3.57
C ILE A 207 -32.43 -20.38 -4.47
N THR A 208 -33.14 -21.35 -3.88
CA THR A 208 -33.84 -22.44 -4.57
C THR A 208 -35.26 -22.57 -4.03
N ALA A 209 -36.04 -23.53 -4.55
CA ALA A 209 -37.41 -23.76 -4.09
C ALA A 209 -37.53 -24.08 -2.58
N THR A 210 -36.47 -24.62 -1.98
CA THR A 210 -36.47 -25.07 -0.57
C THR A 210 -35.41 -24.38 0.29
N LEU A 211 -34.61 -23.48 -0.28
CA LEU A 211 -33.46 -22.87 0.39
C LEU A 211 -33.53 -21.35 0.32
N GLN A 212 -33.34 -20.70 1.46
CA GLN A 212 -33.31 -19.25 1.58
C GLN A 212 -31.90 -18.77 1.94
N LEU A 213 -31.63 -17.48 1.66
CA LEU A 213 -30.31 -16.90 1.93
C LEU A 213 -29.92 -17.01 3.41
N ARG A 214 -30.86 -16.81 4.34
CA ARG A 214 -30.64 -16.94 5.78
C ARG A 214 -30.23 -18.34 6.26
N ASP A 215 -30.49 -19.38 5.46
CA ASP A 215 -30.16 -20.75 5.85
C ASP A 215 -28.65 -21.01 5.74
N VAL A 216 -27.99 -20.31 4.80
CA VAL A 216 -26.60 -20.51 4.41
C VAL A 216 -25.71 -19.29 4.68
N ALA A 217 -26.30 -18.14 4.99
CA ALA A 217 -25.58 -16.89 5.16
C ALA A 217 -26.03 -16.13 6.40
N VAL A 218 -25.07 -15.44 7.03
CA VAL A 218 -25.32 -14.40 8.02
C VAL A 218 -25.21 -13.05 7.32
N LEU A 219 -26.27 -12.25 7.43
CA LEU A 219 -26.27 -10.89 6.93
C LEU A 219 -25.66 -9.97 7.98
N GLN A 220 -24.62 -9.24 7.58
CA GLN A 220 -23.95 -8.26 8.41
C GLN A 220 -24.15 -6.88 7.78
N ASP A 221 -24.85 -5.99 8.46
CA ASP A 221 -24.81 -4.56 8.17
C ASP A 221 -23.65 -3.98 8.99
N GLY A 222 -22.53 -3.74 8.33
CA GLY A 222 -21.34 -3.23 8.96
C GLY A 222 -20.48 -2.44 7.99
N PRO A 223 -19.63 -1.53 8.49
CA PRO A 223 -18.58 -0.98 7.65
C PRO A 223 -17.70 -2.14 7.18
N ARG A 224 -17.52 -2.29 5.86
CA ARG A 224 -16.42 -3.10 5.34
C ARG A 224 -15.16 -2.58 6.04
N PRO A 225 -14.29 -3.46 6.59
CA PRO A 225 -13.08 -3.01 7.25
C PRO A 225 -12.34 -2.06 6.31
N PRO A 226 -12.07 -0.81 6.72
CA PRO A 226 -11.45 0.14 5.81
C PRO A 226 -10.06 -0.40 5.45
N SER A 227 -9.66 -0.20 4.20
CA SER A 227 -8.32 -0.55 3.71
C SER A 227 -7.22 0.10 4.56
N CYS A 228 -7.56 1.23 5.19
CA CYS A 228 -6.77 1.96 6.17
C CYS A 228 -7.59 2.16 7.46
N ARG A 229 -7.09 1.69 8.59
CA ARG A 229 -7.64 1.95 9.93
C ARG A 229 -6.84 3.06 10.60
N ALA A 230 -7.48 4.02 11.27
CA ALA A 230 -6.79 5.07 12.01
C ALA A 230 -7.13 5.05 13.50
N TYR A 231 -6.14 5.41 14.33
CA TYR A 231 -6.22 5.46 15.78
C TYR A 231 -5.54 6.72 16.31
N ALA A 232 -6.00 7.24 17.43
CA ALA A 232 -5.38 8.31 18.20
C ALA A 232 -5.27 7.87 19.67
N ALA A 233 -4.77 8.76 20.55
CA ALA A 233 -4.60 8.46 21.98
C ALA A 233 -5.87 7.96 22.70
N ARG A 234 -7.06 8.35 22.21
CA ARG A 234 -8.35 8.00 22.80
C ARG A 234 -9.07 6.83 22.11
N GLY A 235 -8.49 6.23 21.07
CA GLY A 235 -9.08 5.08 20.35
C GLY A 235 -9.16 5.26 18.84
N PRO A 236 -10.00 4.47 18.13
CA PRO A 236 -10.14 4.55 16.69
C PRO A 236 -10.75 5.90 16.25
N VAL A 237 -10.27 6.44 15.15
CA VAL A 237 -10.71 7.73 14.57
C VAL A 237 -10.82 7.63 13.05
N THR A 238 -11.53 8.57 12.43
CA THR A 238 -11.37 8.85 11.01
C THR A 238 -10.32 9.93 10.83
N LEU A 239 -9.27 9.67 10.07
CA LEU A 239 -8.20 10.61 9.81
C LEU A 239 -8.29 11.14 8.37
N VAL A 240 -8.47 12.44 8.21
CA VAL A 240 -8.42 13.14 6.92
C VAL A 240 -7.09 13.89 6.82
N THR A 241 -6.25 13.51 5.87
CA THR A 241 -4.89 14.08 5.72
C THR A 241 -4.78 14.88 4.43
N ALA A 242 -4.49 16.18 4.54
CA ALA A 242 -4.18 17.03 3.41
C ALA A 242 -2.67 17.00 3.10
N PHE A 243 -2.34 16.80 1.84
CA PHE A 243 -0.99 16.84 1.30
C PHE A 243 -0.80 18.08 0.45
N THR A 244 0.39 18.66 0.52
CA THR A 244 0.77 19.82 -0.29
C THR A 244 0.80 19.49 -1.78
N GLN A 245 0.42 20.46 -2.60
CA GLN A 245 0.84 20.48 -4.00
C GLN A 245 2.36 20.71 -4.05
N SER A 246 3.03 20.20 -5.08
CA SER A 246 4.49 20.34 -5.19
C SER A 246 4.91 21.81 -5.25
N GLY A 247 5.87 22.18 -4.41
CA GLY A 247 6.38 23.55 -4.28
C GLY A 247 5.59 24.45 -3.32
N ALA A 248 4.48 23.98 -2.74
CA ALA A 248 3.81 24.70 -1.65
C ALA A 248 4.49 24.41 -0.30
N ASP A 249 4.63 25.44 0.55
CA ASP A 249 5.08 25.26 1.93
C ASP A 249 3.98 24.56 2.75
N PRO A 250 4.24 23.38 3.34
CA PRO A 250 3.27 22.69 4.19
C PRO A 250 2.75 23.55 5.34
N ARG A 251 3.57 24.48 5.85
CA ARG A 251 3.15 25.40 6.89
C ARG A 251 2.00 26.31 6.46
N ASP A 252 2.17 26.93 5.32
CA ASP A 252 1.21 27.85 4.76
C ASP A 252 -0.10 27.15 4.39
N VAL A 253 0.02 25.92 3.86
CA VAL A 253 -1.13 25.08 3.53
C VAL A 253 -1.91 24.71 4.79
N ALA A 254 -1.23 24.27 5.85
CA ALA A 254 -1.87 23.94 7.13
C ALA A 254 -2.58 25.14 7.75
N ALA A 255 -1.95 26.32 7.74
CA ALA A 255 -2.53 27.55 8.27
C ALA A 255 -3.82 27.95 7.53
N ARG A 256 -3.87 27.76 6.21
CA ARG A 256 -5.07 28.00 5.39
C ARG A 256 -6.14 26.91 5.54
N ALA A 257 -5.74 25.68 5.79
CA ALA A 257 -6.64 24.53 5.94
C ALA A 257 -7.29 24.47 7.33
N ARG A 258 -6.60 24.99 8.36
CA ARG A 258 -7.03 24.97 9.77
C ARG A 258 -8.46 25.51 10.03
N PRO A 259 -8.92 26.63 9.44
CA PRO A 259 -10.28 27.13 9.65
C PRO A 259 -11.37 26.14 9.20
N HIS A 260 -11.13 25.34 8.16
CA HIS A 260 -12.06 24.31 7.69
C HIS A 260 -12.20 23.12 8.64
N ALA A 261 -11.29 22.99 9.62
CA ALA A 261 -11.31 21.96 10.65
C ALA A 261 -12.15 22.37 11.87
N VAL A 262 -12.26 23.66 12.17
CA VAL A 262 -12.83 24.13 13.45
C VAL A 262 -14.34 23.93 13.54
N ASP A 263 -15.05 23.92 12.41
CA ASP A 263 -16.52 23.82 12.38
C ASP A 263 -17.07 22.38 12.26
N LEU A 264 -16.21 21.38 12.02
CA LEU A 264 -16.60 20.00 11.68
C LEU A 264 -15.99 18.94 12.61
N VAL A 265 -15.36 19.37 13.71
CA VAL A 265 -14.67 18.52 14.66
C VAL A 265 -15.47 18.42 15.95
N SER A 266 -15.78 17.18 16.37
CA SER A 266 -16.34 16.94 17.70
C SER A 266 -15.31 17.23 18.80
N PRO A 267 -15.74 17.72 19.97
CA PRO A 267 -14.87 18.37 20.96
C PRO A 267 -13.88 17.50 21.76
N PRO A 268 -13.74 16.15 21.61
CA PRO A 268 -12.68 15.45 22.32
C PRO A 268 -11.53 14.97 21.44
N VAL A 269 -11.42 15.37 20.16
CA VAL A 269 -10.40 14.79 19.26
C VAL A 269 -9.15 15.67 19.23
N ASP A 270 -8.00 15.06 19.54
CA ASP A 270 -6.70 15.72 19.51
C ASP A 270 -6.41 16.31 18.12
N PHE A 271 -6.10 17.59 18.11
CA PHE A 271 -6.02 18.43 16.93
C PHE A 271 -4.59 18.43 16.36
N PHE A 272 -4.42 18.30 15.03
CA PHE A 272 -3.11 18.41 14.38
C PHE A 272 -2.97 19.64 13.48
N ALA A 273 -3.61 20.77 13.79
CA ALA A 273 -3.57 21.94 12.90
C ALA A 273 -2.40 22.91 13.06
N ASP A 274 -1.23 22.39 13.44
CA ASP A 274 -0.03 23.21 13.40
C ASP A 274 0.77 22.97 12.11
N PRO A 275 1.36 24.04 11.56
CA PRO A 275 2.04 24.04 10.27
C PRO A 275 3.31 23.16 10.19
N VAL A 276 3.34 22.18 9.27
CA VAL A 276 4.48 21.28 9.08
C VAL A 276 5.73 22.05 8.64
N PRO A 277 6.80 22.10 9.45
CA PRO A 277 7.95 22.93 9.17
C PRO A 277 8.81 22.35 8.05
N GLY A 278 9.23 23.23 7.13
CA GLY A 278 10.12 22.89 6.01
C GLY A 278 11.41 22.16 6.39
N GLU A 279 11.80 22.16 7.68
CA GLU A 279 13.00 21.50 8.19
C GLU A 279 12.80 20.56 9.42
N GLY A 280 11.58 20.31 9.90
CA GLY A 280 11.37 19.59 11.18
C GLY A 280 10.46 18.35 11.10
N GLU A 281 11.07 17.19 11.31
CA GLU A 281 10.54 15.90 11.80
C GLU A 281 9.01 15.65 11.77
N LEU A 282 8.60 14.71 10.92
CA LEU A 282 7.27 14.10 10.91
C LEU A 282 7.41 12.58 11.01
N ALA A 283 7.72 12.03 12.19
CA ALA A 283 8.21 10.65 12.30
C ALA A 283 7.22 9.59 11.76
N VAL A 284 7.52 9.00 10.59
CA VAL A 284 6.71 7.92 9.99
C VAL A 284 7.20 6.57 10.49
N LEU A 285 6.67 6.11 11.61
CA LEU A 285 7.04 4.76 12.09
C LEU A 285 6.48 3.69 11.16
N GLY A 286 7.35 3.01 10.39
CA GLY A 286 6.98 1.92 9.49
C GLY A 286 7.19 0.56 10.14
N ALA A 287 6.16 0.05 10.83
CA ALA A 287 6.19 -1.30 11.37
C ALA A 287 5.62 -2.30 10.37
N ALA A 288 6.36 -3.38 10.10
CA ALA A 288 5.89 -4.51 9.32
C ALA A 288 5.43 -5.57 10.33
N LEU A 289 4.11 -5.68 10.53
CA LEU A 289 3.53 -6.56 11.54
C LEU A 289 2.54 -7.54 10.90
N PRO A 290 2.44 -8.77 11.41
CA PRO A 290 1.43 -9.70 10.94
C PRO A 290 0.04 -9.09 11.15
N PRO A 291 -0.85 -9.12 10.16
CA PRO A 291 -2.19 -8.57 10.31
C PRO A 291 -2.91 -9.31 11.43
N ARG A 292 -3.16 -8.61 12.53
CA ARG A 292 -4.12 -9.02 13.57
C ARG A 292 -5.18 -7.94 13.68
N ASP A 293 -6.43 -8.33 13.88
CA ASP A 293 -7.56 -7.38 13.90
C ASP A 293 -7.47 -6.31 14.99
N ASP A 294 -6.69 -6.59 16.05
CA ASP A 294 -6.45 -5.74 17.20
C ASP A 294 -5.05 -5.08 17.21
N LEU A 295 -4.25 -5.25 16.15
CA LEU A 295 -2.89 -4.72 16.06
C LEU A 295 -2.83 -3.21 16.31
N GLY A 296 -3.64 -2.45 15.58
CA GLY A 296 -3.67 -1.00 15.68
C GLY A 296 -4.09 -0.53 17.07
N SER A 297 -5.11 -1.17 17.66
CA SER A 297 -5.57 -0.88 19.02
C SER A 297 -4.49 -1.14 20.08
N ARG A 298 -3.71 -2.22 19.95
CA ARG A 298 -2.61 -2.53 20.86
C ARG A 298 -1.45 -1.54 20.76
N VAL A 299 -1.04 -1.22 19.53
CA VAL A 299 0.03 -0.23 19.28
C VAL A 299 -0.41 1.15 19.77
N ALA A 300 -1.67 1.53 19.54
CA ALA A 300 -2.26 2.77 20.02
C ALA A 300 -2.25 2.87 21.55
N ALA A 301 -2.70 1.82 22.26
CA ALA A 301 -2.68 1.79 23.73
C ALA A 301 -1.25 1.93 24.29
N CYS A 302 -0.28 1.33 23.61
CA CYS A 302 1.12 1.41 23.94
C CYS A 302 1.74 2.80 23.76
N LEU A 303 1.42 3.47 22.64
CA LEU A 303 1.85 4.84 22.40
C LEU A 303 1.18 5.81 23.39
N ALA A 304 -0.08 5.58 23.75
CA ALA A 304 -0.81 6.36 24.75
C ALA A 304 -0.20 6.27 26.16
N ALA A 305 0.56 5.20 26.45
CA ALA A 305 1.24 5.01 27.73
C ALA A 305 2.60 5.73 27.83
N ILE A 306 3.08 6.34 26.74
CA ILE A 306 4.34 7.09 26.74
C ILE A 306 4.08 8.49 27.30
N PRO A 307 4.70 8.88 28.43
CA PRO A 307 4.59 10.24 28.95
C PRO A 307 5.20 11.24 27.95
N ASP A 308 4.60 12.43 27.85
CA ASP A 308 5.07 13.55 27.03
C ASP A 308 5.16 13.29 25.52
N LEU A 309 4.49 12.25 25.01
CA LEU A 309 4.37 12.04 23.57
C LEU A 309 3.44 13.12 22.98
N PRO A 310 3.87 13.87 21.94
CA PRO A 310 3.00 14.86 21.29
C PRO A 310 1.76 14.19 20.71
N ALA A 311 0.72 14.99 20.40
CA ALA A 311 -0.47 14.49 19.71
C ALA A 311 -0.06 13.60 18.53
N TRP A 312 -0.62 12.40 18.43
CA TRP A 312 -0.24 11.43 17.42
C TRP A 312 -1.47 10.72 16.84
N ALA A 313 -1.37 10.36 15.57
CA ALA A 313 -2.33 9.51 14.88
C ALA A 313 -1.58 8.32 14.27
N LEU A 314 -2.15 7.14 14.41
CA LEU A 314 -1.62 5.88 13.91
C LEU A 314 -2.52 5.41 12.79
N THR A 315 -2.00 5.26 11.58
CA THR A 315 -2.70 4.56 10.51
C THR A 315 -2.16 3.15 10.35
N VAL A 316 -3.05 2.20 10.12
CA VAL A 316 -2.74 0.79 9.86
C VAL A 316 -3.39 0.44 8.54
N THR A 317 -2.59 0.33 7.48
CA THR A 317 -3.06 -0.14 6.19
C THR A 317 -2.95 -1.65 6.11
N ALA A 318 -4.02 -2.28 5.61
CA ALA A 318 -4.02 -3.70 5.34
C ALA A 318 -2.89 -4.04 4.34
N PRO A 319 -2.27 -5.22 4.44
CA PRO A 319 -1.29 -5.66 3.45
C PRO A 319 -1.90 -5.62 2.04
N GLY A 320 -1.19 -5.01 1.10
CA GLY A 320 -1.51 -5.16 -0.32
C GLY A 320 -1.21 -6.57 -0.83
N PRO A 321 -1.65 -6.93 -2.05
CA PRO A 321 -1.37 -8.25 -2.63
C PRO A 321 0.14 -8.54 -2.63
N GLY A 322 0.55 -9.69 -2.06
CA GLY A 322 1.95 -10.08 -1.85
C GLY A 322 2.77 -9.19 -0.91
N GLN A 323 2.11 -8.45 -0.02
CA GLN A 323 2.73 -7.91 1.18
C GLN A 323 2.35 -8.83 2.34
N PRO A 324 3.30 -9.49 3.02
CA PRO A 324 2.95 -10.41 4.12
C PRO A 324 2.50 -9.69 5.39
N LEU A 325 2.69 -8.37 5.48
CA LEU A 325 2.59 -7.60 6.71
C LEU A 325 1.78 -6.32 6.50
N ALA A 326 0.92 -6.00 7.47
CA ALA A 326 0.23 -4.72 7.52
C ALA A 326 1.26 -3.60 7.74
N ARG A 327 1.03 -2.43 7.14
CA ARG A 327 1.89 -1.27 7.38
C ARG A 327 1.25 -0.39 8.42
N VAL A 328 2.06 -0.02 9.39
CA VAL A 328 1.70 0.99 10.37
C VAL A 328 2.42 2.28 9.99
N ARG A 329 1.76 3.43 10.09
CA ARG A 329 2.37 4.76 10.01
C ARG A 329 1.96 5.54 11.24
N LEU A 330 2.93 6.07 11.97
CA LEU A 330 2.66 7.08 12.98
C LEU A 330 2.77 8.46 12.33
N LEU A 331 1.85 9.35 12.67
CA LEU A 331 1.86 10.77 12.37
C LEU A 331 1.95 11.48 13.72
N THR A 332 2.89 12.39 13.88
CA THR A 332 3.15 13.04 15.17
C THR A 332 3.06 14.55 15.02
N GLY A 333 2.55 15.21 16.05
CA GLY A 333 2.52 16.66 16.16
C GLY A 333 3.93 17.25 16.37
N LEU A 334 4.00 18.56 16.18
CA LEU A 334 5.22 19.37 16.08
C LEU A 334 5.90 19.62 17.44
N ALA A 335 6.41 18.57 18.08
CA ALA A 335 7.40 18.76 19.14
C ALA A 335 8.79 18.99 18.51
N SER A 336 9.57 19.92 19.05
CA SER A 336 10.93 20.24 18.60
C SER A 336 11.93 19.09 18.79
N THR A 337 11.53 18.01 19.46
CA THR A 337 12.30 16.77 19.64
C THR A 337 11.34 15.59 19.66
N PHE A 338 11.30 14.79 18.59
CA PHE A 338 10.58 13.51 18.64
C PHE A 338 11.38 12.50 19.47
N PRO A 339 10.82 11.89 20.53
CA PRO A 339 11.58 11.02 21.43
C PRO A 339 11.77 9.61 20.85
N ILE A 340 12.52 9.51 19.74
CA ILE A 340 12.73 8.28 18.94
C ILE A 340 13.07 7.07 19.81
N GLU A 341 14.03 7.22 20.74
CA GLU A 341 14.47 6.10 21.58
C GLU A 341 13.41 5.65 22.59
N HIS A 342 12.63 6.58 23.16
CA HIS A 342 11.53 6.22 24.06
C HIS A 342 10.42 5.50 23.31
N VAL A 343 10.08 5.98 22.11
CA VAL A 343 9.07 5.35 21.25
C VAL A 343 9.53 3.98 20.76
N ARG A 344 10.79 3.86 20.30
CA ARG A 344 11.39 2.58 19.92
C ARG A 344 11.38 1.59 21.09
N SER A 345 11.81 2.04 22.28
CA SER A 345 11.83 1.24 23.50
C SER A 345 10.42 0.78 23.91
N ALA A 346 9.45 1.69 23.91
CA ALA A 346 8.05 1.37 24.22
C ALA A 346 7.48 0.36 23.22
N LEU A 347 7.64 0.60 21.92
CA LEU A 347 7.16 -0.31 20.88
C LEU A 347 7.84 -1.68 20.92
N SER A 348 9.13 -1.75 21.24
CA SER A 348 9.87 -3.01 21.43
C SER A 348 9.32 -3.85 22.58
N LYS A 349 8.77 -3.20 23.61
CA LYS A 349 8.17 -3.85 24.79
C LYS A 349 6.69 -4.18 24.57
N CYS A 350 6.08 -3.60 23.55
CA CYS A 350 4.63 -3.50 23.43
C CYS A 350 3.94 -4.62 22.68
N THR A 351 4.67 -5.57 22.11
CA THR A 351 4.13 -6.83 21.60
C THR A 351 5.30 -7.75 21.23
N ALA A 352 5.03 -9.03 21.03
CA ALA A 352 5.90 -9.98 20.31
C ALA A 352 6.11 -9.59 18.82
N ALA A 353 6.41 -8.32 18.57
CA ALA A 353 6.62 -7.70 17.27
C ALA A 353 8.08 -7.96 16.86
N ALA A 354 8.28 -8.89 15.95
CA ALA A 354 9.61 -9.28 15.54
C ALA A 354 10.44 -8.13 14.93
N GLN A 355 9.85 -7.08 14.33
CA GLN A 355 10.61 -5.96 13.73
C GLN A 355 9.76 -4.66 13.67
N VAL A 356 9.96 -3.73 14.60
CA VAL A 356 9.44 -2.34 14.49
C VAL A 356 10.59 -1.45 14.04
N ALA A 357 10.55 -0.96 12.79
CA ALA A 357 11.48 0.04 12.30
C ALA A 357 10.87 1.44 12.45
N VAL A 358 11.64 2.35 13.04
CA VAL A 358 11.28 3.75 13.22
C VAL A 358 11.87 4.55 12.05
N LEU A 359 11.06 4.97 11.08
CA LEU A 359 11.52 5.76 9.93
C LEU A 359 11.15 7.24 10.15
N ALA A 360 12.04 8.08 10.67
CA ALA A 360 11.72 9.51 10.69
C ALA A 360 12.05 10.12 9.31
N PRO A 361 11.26 11.09 8.79
CA PRO A 361 11.42 11.61 7.43
C PRO A 361 12.67 12.47 7.26
N ARG A 362 13.38 12.79 8.35
CA ARG A 362 14.75 13.27 8.32
C ARG A 362 15.73 12.53 9.24
N ALA A 363 15.26 11.55 10.01
CA ALA A 363 16.15 10.51 10.51
C ALA A 363 16.11 9.37 9.49
N HIS A 364 16.92 9.52 8.45
CA HIS A 364 17.47 8.38 7.72
C HIS A 364 18.17 7.44 8.72
N ALA A 365 17.40 6.62 9.41
CA ALA A 365 17.86 5.43 10.11
C ALA A 365 16.97 4.33 9.52
N ASP A 366 17.40 3.62 8.49
CA ASP A 366 18.60 2.80 8.44
C ASP A 366 18.88 2.54 6.95
N HIS A 367 20.10 2.77 6.48
CA HIS A 367 20.47 2.73 5.06
C HIS A 367 19.84 1.52 4.33
N VAL A 368 18.88 1.80 3.45
CA VAL A 368 18.20 0.75 2.70
C VAL A 368 18.97 0.51 1.41
N VAL A 369 19.32 -0.75 1.18
CA VAL A 369 19.89 -1.20 -0.09
C VAL A 369 18.96 -2.25 -0.67
N SER A 370 18.58 -2.09 -1.93
CA SER A 370 17.79 -3.09 -2.63
C SER A 370 18.68 -3.88 -3.60
N PHE A 371 18.38 -5.15 -3.76
CA PHE A 371 19.04 -6.02 -4.72
C PHE A 371 17.99 -6.69 -5.59
N ALA A 372 18.09 -6.51 -6.89
CA ALA A 372 17.20 -7.11 -7.87
C ALA A 372 17.84 -8.38 -8.44
N VAL A 373 17.21 -9.52 -8.19
CA VAL A 373 17.52 -10.79 -8.85
C VAL A 373 16.77 -10.82 -10.17
N GLN A 374 17.50 -10.65 -11.27
CA GLN A 374 16.98 -10.61 -12.63
C GLN A 374 17.27 -11.92 -13.37
N GLY A 375 16.40 -12.29 -14.30
CA GLY A 375 16.55 -13.48 -15.14
C GLY A 375 15.23 -13.89 -15.79
N PRO A 376 15.19 -14.96 -16.60
CA PRO A 376 13.99 -15.37 -17.33
C PRO A 376 12.99 -16.19 -16.48
N ASP A 377 13.49 -17.05 -15.59
CA ASP A 377 12.67 -17.99 -14.83
C ASP A 377 12.20 -17.40 -13.47
N PRO A 378 10.88 -17.25 -13.25
CA PRO A 378 10.33 -16.65 -12.03
C PRO A 378 10.62 -17.46 -10.76
N ASP A 379 10.60 -18.78 -10.83
CA ASP A 379 10.80 -19.66 -9.69
C ASP A 379 12.25 -19.64 -9.24
N LEU A 380 13.18 -19.65 -10.22
CA LEU A 380 14.61 -19.51 -9.93
C LEU A 380 14.95 -18.13 -9.35
N ARG A 381 14.36 -17.03 -9.87
CA ARG A 381 14.52 -15.68 -9.32
C ARG A 381 14.04 -15.61 -7.87
N ALA A 382 12.81 -16.06 -7.62
CA ALA A 382 12.20 -16.03 -6.29
C ALA A 382 12.98 -16.89 -5.29
N GLY A 383 13.35 -18.12 -5.69
CA GLY A 383 14.15 -19.03 -4.87
C GLY A 383 15.52 -18.45 -4.51
N LEU A 384 16.21 -17.81 -5.47
CA LEU A 384 17.50 -17.17 -5.20
C LEU A 384 17.35 -15.95 -4.28
N ALA A 385 16.33 -15.11 -4.48
CA ALA A 385 16.06 -13.95 -3.63
C ALA A 385 15.81 -14.36 -2.16
N ARG A 386 15.04 -15.43 -1.92
CA ARG A 386 14.80 -15.95 -0.56
C ARG A 386 16.07 -16.51 0.08
N ARG A 387 16.84 -17.34 -0.64
CA ARG A 387 18.14 -17.83 -0.15
C ARG A 387 19.11 -16.70 0.15
N LEU A 388 19.12 -15.66 -0.68
CA LEU A 388 19.94 -14.48 -0.46
C LEU A 388 19.52 -13.77 0.84
N ALA A 389 18.22 -13.55 1.05
CA ALA A 389 17.71 -12.94 2.28
C ALA A 389 18.08 -13.76 3.53
N GLU A 390 17.92 -15.08 3.51
CA GLU A 390 18.31 -15.97 4.61
C GLU A 390 19.80 -15.82 4.96
N ARG A 391 20.66 -15.73 3.94
CA ARG A 391 22.11 -15.57 4.12
C ARG A 391 22.47 -14.20 4.68
N LEU A 392 21.80 -13.14 4.23
CA LEU A 392 22.01 -11.77 4.70
C LEU A 392 21.47 -11.55 6.13
N ALA A 393 20.47 -12.32 6.56
CA ALA A 393 19.88 -12.20 7.90
C ALA A 393 20.89 -12.47 9.02
N GLY A 394 21.96 -13.22 8.75
CA GLY A 394 23.02 -13.53 9.72
C GLY A 394 24.03 -12.39 9.94
N LEU A 395 23.97 -11.29 9.18
CA LEU A 395 24.94 -10.22 9.27
C LEU A 395 24.61 -9.23 10.39
N ARG A 396 25.60 -8.93 11.25
CA ARG A 396 25.47 -8.01 12.39
C ARG A 396 24.95 -6.60 12.05
N GLY A 397 25.12 -6.17 10.80
CA GLY A 397 24.72 -4.84 10.33
C GLY A 397 23.29 -4.77 9.77
N VAL A 398 22.62 -5.92 9.59
CA VAL A 398 21.28 -6.00 9.00
C VAL A 398 20.23 -5.91 10.11
N THR A 399 19.36 -4.90 10.04
CA THR A 399 18.29 -4.64 11.02
C THR A 399 16.92 -5.12 10.57
N GLY A 400 16.75 -5.34 9.27
CA GLY A 400 15.52 -5.88 8.68
C GLY A 400 15.72 -6.34 7.25
N LEU A 401 14.90 -7.28 6.82
CA LEU A 401 14.93 -7.84 5.47
C LEU A 401 13.51 -7.96 4.93
N ARG A 402 13.35 -7.66 3.64
CA ARG A 402 12.09 -7.80 2.94
C ARG A 402 12.36 -8.42 1.58
N VAL A 403 11.65 -9.51 1.28
CA VAL A 403 11.70 -10.15 -0.04
C VAL A 403 10.42 -9.79 -0.79
N LEU A 404 10.60 -9.25 -1.99
CA LEU A 404 9.60 -8.94 -2.99
C LEU A 404 9.74 -9.98 -4.09
N ALA A 405 9.01 -11.08 -3.96
CA ALA A 405 9.00 -12.17 -4.92
C ALA A 405 7.63 -12.85 -4.92
N PRO A 406 7.27 -13.56 -6.00
CA PRO A 406 6.07 -14.41 -6.04
C PRO A 406 6.00 -15.36 -4.85
N ASP A 407 4.80 -15.76 -4.45
CA ASP A 407 4.59 -16.72 -3.36
C ASP A 407 4.91 -18.13 -3.90
N PRO A 408 5.78 -18.93 -3.23
CA PRO A 408 6.10 -20.26 -3.73
C PRO A 408 4.92 -21.24 -3.65
N ASP A 409 3.95 -20.95 -2.78
CA ASP A 409 2.79 -21.81 -2.54
C ASP A 409 1.54 -21.30 -3.28
N ALA A 410 1.71 -20.32 -4.19
CA ALA A 410 0.61 -19.84 -5.00
C ALA A 410 0.05 -20.93 -5.93
N GLN A 411 -1.27 -20.90 -6.10
CA GLN A 411 -1.98 -21.85 -6.93
C GLN A 411 -2.85 -21.10 -7.94
N ALA A 412 -2.79 -21.52 -9.20
CA ALA A 412 -3.70 -21.09 -10.24
C ALA A 412 -4.89 -22.04 -10.35
N ILE A 413 -6.09 -21.48 -10.48
CA ILE A 413 -7.32 -22.23 -10.73
C ILE A 413 -7.58 -22.23 -12.24
N ARG A 414 -7.34 -23.36 -12.92
CA ARG A 414 -7.54 -23.50 -14.36
C ARG A 414 -8.90 -24.12 -14.66
N LEU A 415 -9.71 -23.45 -15.48
CA LEU A 415 -11.02 -23.96 -15.90
C LEU A 415 -10.89 -25.11 -16.91
N ARG A 416 -11.58 -26.22 -16.66
CA ARG A 416 -11.69 -27.36 -17.61
C ARG A 416 -12.83 -27.10 -18.60
N ARG A 417 -12.53 -26.34 -19.67
CA ARG A 417 -13.53 -25.94 -20.68
C ARG A 417 -14.31 -27.10 -21.28
N GLU A 418 -13.66 -28.24 -21.53
CA GLU A 418 -14.33 -29.45 -22.04
C GLU A 418 -15.30 -30.05 -21.02
N ALA A 419 -14.93 -30.07 -19.73
CA ALA A 419 -15.78 -30.57 -18.66
C ALA A 419 -17.02 -29.68 -18.44
N LEU A 420 -16.84 -28.36 -18.55
CA LEU A 420 -17.92 -27.37 -18.54
C LEU A 420 -18.92 -27.63 -19.67
N ALA A 421 -18.42 -27.74 -20.92
CA ALA A 421 -19.24 -27.99 -22.09
C ALA A 421 -19.98 -29.33 -22.01
N ALA A 422 -19.31 -30.40 -21.59
CA ALA A 422 -19.90 -31.74 -21.47
C ALA A 422 -21.03 -31.81 -20.42
N ARG A 423 -20.97 -30.96 -19.39
CA ARG A 423 -21.95 -30.90 -18.30
C ARG A 423 -23.00 -29.79 -18.49
N GLY A 424 -22.90 -29.01 -19.57
CA GLY A 424 -23.79 -27.88 -19.83
C GLY A 424 -23.71 -26.78 -18.77
N VAL A 425 -22.54 -26.61 -18.14
CA VAL A 425 -22.32 -25.60 -17.10
C VAL A 425 -21.86 -24.30 -17.76
N PRO A 426 -22.53 -23.16 -17.49
CA PRO A 426 -22.15 -21.90 -18.08
C PRO A 426 -20.86 -21.33 -17.45
N LEU A 427 -20.06 -20.65 -18.27
CA LEU A 427 -18.71 -20.21 -17.92
C LEU A 427 -18.72 -19.16 -16.80
N ASP A 428 -19.65 -18.21 -16.87
CA ASP A 428 -19.86 -17.13 -15.91
C ASP A 428 -20.22 -17.66 -14.51
N ALA A 429 -21.06 -18.68 -14.42
CA ALA A 429 -21.40 -19.34 -13.16
C ALA A 429 -20.16 -19.96 -12.50
N THR A 430 -19.32 -20.60 -13.30
CA THR A 430 -18.06 -21.19 -12.81
C THR A 430 -17.06 -20.12 -12.39
N VAL A 431 -16.89 -19.06 -13.20
CA VAL A 431 -16.01 -17.94 -12.86
C VAL A 431 -16.47 -17.24 -11.57
N THR A 432 -17.78 -17.14 -11.35
CA THR A 432 -18.35 -16.57 -10.12
C THR A 432 -17.93 -17.40 -8.90
N ALA A 433 -18.06 -18.72 -8.97
CA ALA A 433 -17.62 -19.62 -7.90
C ALA A 433 -16.10 -19.58 -7.67
N VAL A 434 -15.29 -19.53 -8.74
CA VAL A 434 -13.83 -19.38 -8.65
C VAL A 434 -13.44 -18.05 -7.98
N ARG A 435 -14.10 -16.95 -8.35
CA ARG A 435 -13.84 -15.64 -7.74
C ARG A 435 -14.20 -15.63 -6.27
N LEU A 436 -15.31 -16.26 -5.86
CA LEU A 436 -15.66 -16.43 -4.45
C LEU A 436 -14.63 -17.28 -3.72
N ALA A 437 -14.08 -18.32 -4.35
CA ALA A 437 -13.02 -19.15 -3.78
C ALA A 437 -11.70 -18.38 -3.58
N ALA A 438 -11.42 -17.39 -4.43
CA ALA A 438 -10.22 -16.55 -4.37
C ALA A 438 -10.36 -15.33 -3.44
N GLY A 439 -11.53 -14.68 -3.37
CA GLY A 439 -11.77 -13.53 -2.50
C GLY A 439 -13.25 -13.20 -2.31
N PRO A 440 -13.57 -12.11 -1.59
CA PRO A 440 -14.93 -11.59 -1.50
C PRO A 440 -15.42 -11.13 -2.89
N LEU A 441 -16.69 -11.41 -3.20
CA LEU A 441 -17.38 -10.88 -4.37
C LEU A 441 -18.10 -9.59 -4.00
N THR A 442 -18.13 -8.63 -4.91
CA THR A 442 -19.01 -7.45 -4.79
C THR A 442 -20.05 -7.50 -5.90
N VAL A 443 -21.33 -7.55 -5.51
CA VAL A 443 -22.48 -7.48 -6.41
C VAL A 443 -23.02 -6.05 -6.36
N ARG A 444 -23.04 -5.36 -7.51
CA ARG A 444 -23.55 -3.99 -7.62
C ARG A 444 -24.97 -3.98 -8.17
N GLY A 445 -25.81 -3.11 -7.61
CA GLY A 445 -27.11 -2.80 -8.14
C GLY A 445 -27.04 -1.92 -9.41
N PRO A 446 -28.17 -1.72 -10.09
CA PRO A 446 -28.23 -0.89 -11.30
C PRO A 446 -27.86 0.57 -11.00
N LEU A 447 -27.16 1.21 -11.94
CA LEU A 447 -26.89 2.65 -11.88
C LEU A 447 -28.22 3.44 -11.99
N PRO A 448 -28.40 4.51 -11.19
CA PRO A 448 -29.58 5.35 -11.31
C PRO A 448 -29.64 6.04 -12.68
N ALA A 449 -30.86 6.30 -13.17
CA ALA A 449 -31.06 7.09 -14.37
C ALA A 449 -30.47 8.52 -14.20
N LEU A 450 -29.85 9.04 -15.27
CA LEU A 450 -29.26 10.38 -15.33
C LEU A 450 -30.24 11.44 -14.80
N GLY A 451 -29.83 12.23 -13.80
CA GLY A 451 -30.58 13.39 -13.29
C GLY A 451 -31.14 13.27 -11.88
N LEU A 452 -31.00 12.11 -11.21
CA LEU A 452 -31.29 11.97 -9.78
C LEU A 452 -30.01 12.13 -8.94
N ARG A 453 -30.12 12.61 -7.69
CA ARG A 453 -28.98 12.65 -6.76
C ARG A 453 -28.34 11.25 -6.71
N PRO A 454 -27.01 11.13 -6.71
CA PRO A 454 -26.37 9.84 -6.54
C PRO A 454 -26.71 9.32 -5.14
N TRP A 455 -27.58 8.30 -5.07
CA TRP A 455 -27.40 7.32 -4.02
C TRP A 455 -26.04 6.66 -4.26
N PRO A 456 -25.25 6.35 -3.21
CA PRO A 456 -24.10 5.49 -3.41
C PRO A 456 -24.58 4.22 -4.11
N GLU A 457 -23.85 3.78 -5.14
CA GLU A 457 -24.12 2.51 -5.82
C GLU A 457 -24.40 1.44 -4.76
N LEU A 458 -25.62 0.88 -4.76
CA LEU A 458 -26.01 -0.09 -3.74
C LEU A 458 -25.24 -1.38 -4.03
N ALA A 459 -24.21 -1.66 -3.24
CA ALA A 459 -23.34 -2.82 -3.40
C ALA A 459 -23.48 -3.76 -2.20
N VAL A 460 -23.53 -5.06 -2.48
CA VAL A 460 -23.52 -6.13 -1.49
C VAL A 460 -22.26 -6.94 -1.66
N ASP A 461 -21.51 -7.11 -0.58
CA ASP A 461 -20.35 -7.99 -0.57
C ASP A 461 -20.80 -9.40 -0.19
N ILE A 462 -20.29 -10.42 -0.88
CA ILE A 462 -20.52 -11.83 -0.57
C ILE A 462 -19.15 -12.42 -0.25
N ASP A 463 -18.99 -12.97 0.95
CA ASP A 463 -17.74 -13.57 1.41
C ASP A 463 -17.99 -14.86 2.19
N LEU A 464 -16.94 -15.61 2.47
CA LEU A 464 -16.97 -16.82 3.30
C LEU A 464 -16.67 -16.45 4.75
N LEU A 465 -17.36 -17.09 5.69
CA LEU A 465 -17.10 -16.94 7.13
C LEU A 465 -15.68 -17.35 7.51
N ASP A 466 -15.17 -18.40 6.85
CA ASP A 466 -13.80 -18.90 7.03
C ASP A 466 -13.23 -19.38 5.69
N ARG A 467 -12.05 -18.85 5.35
CA ARG A 467 -11.28 -19.17 4.15
C ARG A 467 -9.91 -19.78 4.51
N THR A 468 -9.68 -20.09 5.78
CA THR A 468 -8.41 -20.66 6.21
C THR A 468 -8.22 -22.08 5.69
N GLY A 469 -6.96 -22.46 5.47
CA GLY A 469 -6.58 -23.77 4.96
C GLY A 469 -6.36 -23.83 3.44
N PRO A 470 -6.05 -25.02 2.92
CA PRO A 470 -5.75 -25.21 1.49
C PRO A 470 -6.98 -24.98 0.60
N LEU A 471 -6.73 -24.63 -0.68
CA LEU A 471 -7.79 -24.41 -1.68
C LEU A 471 -8.52 -25.69 -2.09
N ASP A 472 -7.84 -26.85 -2.04
CA ASP A 472 -8.39 -28.16 -2.40
C ASP A 472 -9.75 -28.49 -1.75
N PRO A 473 -9.90 -28.42 -0.41
CA PRO A 473 -11.20 -28.66 0.23
C PRO A 473 -12.21 -27.56 -0.11
N LEU A 474 -11.79 -26.32 -0.31
CA LEU A 474 -12.69 -25.22 -0.62
C LEU A 474 -13.36 -25.42 -1.99
N VAL A 475 -12.59 -25.79 -3.02
CA VAL A 475 -13.15 -26.05 -4.36
C VAL A 475 -14.03 -27.31 -4.41
N ARG A 476 -13.94 -28.22 -3.45
CA ARG A 476 -14.86 -29.38 -3.35
C ARG A 476 -16.21 -29.00 -2.75
N GLU A 477 -16.23 -28.00 -1.89
CA GLU A 477 -17.42 -27.59 -1.15
C GLU A 477 -18.24 -26.54 -1.91
N LEU A 478 -17.60 -25.71 -2.74
CA LEU A 478 -18.30 -24.78 -3.61
C LEU A 478 -18.91 -25.51 -4.80
N HIS A 479 -20.20 -25.28 -5.06
CA HIS A 479 -20.94 -25.92 -6.15
C HIS A 479 -21.44 -24.88 -7.16
N VAL A 480 -21.59 -25.31 -8.41
CA VAL A 480 -22.13 -24.51 -9.52
C VAL A 480 -23.39 -25.20 -10.03
N ALA A 481 -24.41 -24.43 -10.41
CA ALA A 481 -25.61 -24.99 -11.01
C ALA A 481 -25.30 -25.70 -12.34
N ALA A 482 -25.90 -26.87 -12.54
CA ALA A 482 -25.88 -27.58 -13.81
C ALA A 482 -27.25 -28.23 -14.08
N PRO A 483 -27.55 -28.59 -15.35
CA PRO A 483 -28.80 -29.27 -15.71
C PRO A 483 -29.03 -30.60 -14.97
N SER A 484 -27.95 -31.29 -14.57
CA SER A 484 -27.99 -32.56 -13.84
C SER A 484 -28.05 -32.39 -12.31
N GLY A 485 -28.08 -31.14 -11.82
CA GLY A 485 -27.97 -30.79 -10.42
C GLY A 485 -26.67 -30.03 -10.12
N PRO A 486 -26.50 -29.53 -8.88
CA PRO A 486 -25.29 -28.82 -8.48
C PRO A 486 -24.04 -29.71 -8.59
N ILE A 487 -22.98 -29.19 -9.20
CA ILE A 487 -21.72 -29.91 -9.41
C ILE A 487 -20.60 -29.22 -8.61
N PRO A 488 -19.74 -29.96 -7.89
CA PRO A 488 -18.64 -29.37 -7.16
C PRO A 488 -17.63 -28.70 -8.10
N LEU A 489 -17.06 -27.57 -7.68
CA LEU A 489 -16.13 -26.78 -8.48
C LEU A 489 -14.87 -27.59 -8.82
N SER A 490 -14.45 -28.51 -7.95
CA SER A 490 -13.32 -29.43 -8.17
C SER A 490 -13.44 -30.30 -9.44
N ASP A 491 -14.65 -30.55 -9.92
CA ASP A 491 -14.87 -31.32 -11.16
C ASP A 491 -14.70 -30.46 -12.41
N LEU A 492 -14.85 -29.14 -12.25
CA LEU A 492 -14.85 -28.14 -13.32
C LEU A 492 -13.52 -27.39 -13.42
N VAL A 493 -12.68 -27.48 -12.40
CA VAL A 493 -11.38 -26.78 -12.34
C VAL A 493 -10.24 -27.74 -12.02
N GLU A 494 -9.03 -27.27 -12.30
CA GLU A 494 -7.78 -27.92 -11.92
C GLU A 494 -6.94 -26.92 -11.15
N LEU A 495 -6.43 -27.34 -10.00
CA LEU A 495 -5.49 -26.55 -9.21
C LEU A 495 -4.09 -26.88 -9.71
N GLN A 496 -3.36 -25.86 -10.15
CA GLN A 496 -1.98 -25.98 -10.61
C GLN A 496 -1.10 -25.12 -9.73
N ALA A 497 0.05 -25.65 -9.31
CA ALA A 497 1.08 -24.81 -8.71
C ALA A 497 1.44 -23.71 -9.72
N SER A 498 1.48 -22.47 -9.24
CA SER A 498 1.85 -21.34 -10.06
C SER A 498 2.85 -20.49 -9.29
N SER A 499 3.72 -19.80 -10.02
CA SER A 499 4.46 -18.66 -9.47
C SER A 499 3.53 -17.44 -9.33
N GLY A 500 2.29 -17.67 -8.87
CA GLY A 500 1.26 -16.66 -8.71
C GLY A 500 1.62 -15.68 -7.61
N GLY A 501 1.19 -14.43 -7.79
CA GLY A 501 1.52 -13.34 -6.88
C GLY A 501 2.01 -12.11 -7.64
N PRO A 502 2.38 -11.04 -6.92
CA PRO A 502 2.93 -9.87 -7.55
C PRO A 502 4.17 -10.23 -8.35
N LEU A 503 4.19 -9.80 -9.61
CA LEU A 503 5.35 -9.84 -10.46
C LEU A 503 5.95 -8.44 -10.51
N ASP A 504 7.19 -8.33 -10.06
CA ASP A 504 7.93 -7.08 -10.09
C ASP A 504 8.85 -7.05 -11.31
N ARG A 505 8.93 -5.88 -11.95
CA ARG A 505 9.86 -5.59 -13.03
C ARG A 505 10.62 -4.33 -12.66
N ILE A 506 11.94 -4.37 -12.86
CA ILE A 506 12.81 -3.22 -12.63
C ILE A 506 13.49 -2.91 -13.94
N ASP A 507 13.28 -1.70 -14.44
CA ASP A 507 13.78 -1.22 -15.72
C ASP A 507 13.46 -2.19 -16.87
N ARG A 508 12.22 -2.69 -16.88
CA ARG A 508 11.64 -3.60 -17.89
C ARG A 508 12.18 -5.03 -17.88
N VAL A 509 12.87 -5.40 -16.81
CA VAL A 509 13.37 -6.77 -16.61
C VAL A 509 12.62 -7.40 -15.44
N PRO A 510 12.02 -8.59 -15.60
CA PRO A 510 11.45 -9.35 -14.49
C PRO A 510 12.47 -9.53 -13.37
N ALA A 511 12.07 -9.17 -12.15
CA ALA A 511 12.95 -9.15 -11.00
C ALA A 511 12.25 -9.68 -9.75
N ALA A 512 13.00 -10.38 -8.91
CA ALA A 512 12.66 -10.54 -7.50
C ALA A 512 13.58 -9.63 -6.70
N ALA A 513 13.04 -8.78 -5.84
CA ALA A 513 13.83 -7.82 -5.08
C ALA A 513 14.04 -8.27 -3.62
N VAL A 514 15.23 -7.99 -3.10
CA VAL A 514 15.56 -8.14 -1.67
C VAL A 514 15.93 -6.77 -1.16
N GLU A 515 15.13 -6.22 -0.27
CA GLU A 515 15.45 -5.00 0.45
C GLU A 515 16.07 -5.33 1.80
N VAL A 516 17.19 -4.69 2.05
CA VAL A 516 17.99 -4.86 3.26
C VAL A 516 18.02 -3.52 3.99
N ARG A 517 17.59 -3.52 5.25
CA ARG A 517 17.74 -2.38 6.15
C ARG A 517 19.03 -2.54 6.95
N LEU A 518 19.84 -1.49 6.97
CA LEU A 518 21.17 -1.51 7.57
C LEU A 518 21.29 -0.49 8.68
N ARG A 519 21.89 -0.90 9.80
CA ARG A 519 22.19 -0.02 10.93
C ARG A 519 23.02 1.21 10.55
N SER A 520 23.89 1.11 9.54
CA SER A 520 24.73 2.20 9.03
C SER A 520 25.15 1.98 7.57
N ALA A 521 25.57 3.04 6.85
CA ALA A 521 26.04 2.93 5.46
C ALA A 521 27.26 1.99 5.34
N ALA A 522 28.12 2.02 6.35
CA ALA A 522 29.33 1.21 6.41
C ALA A 522 29.03 -0.30 6.46
N ASP A 523 27.87 -0.68 7.00
CA ASP A 523 27.43 -2.08 7.03
C ASP A 523 27.06 -2.60 5.61
N GLY A 524 26.85 -1.69 4.64
CA GLY A 524 26.51 -2.06 3.25
C GLY A 524 27.64 -2.78 2.50
N ASP A 525 28.90 -2.52 2.85
CA ASP A 525 30.02 -3.21 2.21
C ASP A 525 30.10 -4.68 2.60
N ALA A 526 29.66 -5.05 3.79
CA ALA A 526 29.56 -6.45 4.20
C ALA A 526 28.51 -7.19 3.36
N VAL A 527 27.35 -6.56 3.13
CA VAL A 527 26.29 -7.09 2.28
C VAL A 527 26.78 -7.27 0.84
N ARG A 528 27.41 -6.24 0.25
CA ARG A 528 27.97 -6.32 -1.11
C ARG A 528 29.03 -7.41 -1.26
N ARG A 529 29.84 -7.68 -0.23
CA ARG A 529 30.82 -8.79 -0.26
C ARG A 529 30.16 -10.16 -0.26
N GLU A 530 29.14 -10.38 0.58
CA GLU A 530 28.40 -11.65 0.60
C GLU A 530 27.73 -11.95 -0.75
N ILE A 531 27.11 -10.93 -1.37
CA ILE A 531 26.46 -11.08 -2.68
C ILE A 531 27.47 -11.48 -3.76
N LYS A 532 28.68 -10.88 -3.75
CA LYS A 532 29.74 -11.20 -4.71
C LYS A 532 30.28 -12.63 -4.55
N GLN A 533 30.12 -13.25 -3.39
CA GLN A 533 30.54 -14.63 -3.11
C GLN A 533 29.44 -15.66 -3.43
N LEU A 534 28.27 -15.20 -3.88
CA LEU A 534 27.16 -16.07 -4.22
C LEU A 534 27.40 -16.73 -5.58
N GLU A 535 27.33 -18.05 -5.62
CA GLU A 535 27.28 -18.79 -6.89
C GLU A 535 25.92 -18.58 -7.54
N LEU A 536 25.91 -17.94 -8.71
CA LEU A 536 24.69 -17.63 -9.46
C LEU A 536 24.39 -18.77 -10.46
N PRO A 537 23.16 -19.31 -10.46
CA PRO A 537 22.69 -20.17 -11.54
C PRO A 537 22.82 -19.49 -12.91
N PRO A 538 23.02 -20.26 -14.00
CA PRO A 538 23.15 -19.70 -15.34
C PRO A 538 21.90 -18.89 -15.73
N GLY A 539 22.11 -17.68 -16.27
CA GLY A 539 21.04 -16.79 -16.70
C GLY A 539 20.43 -15.88 -15.61
N LEU A 540 20.93 -15.95 -14.37
CA LEU A 540 20.56 -15.02 -13.30
C LEU A 540 21.63 -13.95 -13.09
N VAL A 541 21.20 -12.72 -12.79
CA VAL A 541 22.05 -11.59 -12.44
C VAL A 541 21.49 -10.92 -11.19
N VAL A 542 22.37 -10.50 -10.29
CA VAL A 542 21.99 -9.66 -9.13
C VAL A 542 22.48 -8.25 -9.39
N ALA A 543 21.54 -7.31 -9.49
CA ALA A 543 21.82 -5.88 -9.66
C ALA A 543 21.53 -5.13 -8.36
N GLU A 544 22.43 -4.22 -7.97
CA GLU A 544 22.18 -3.31 -6.84
C GLU A 544 21.26 -2.17 -7.29
N GLY A 545 20.12 -2.05 -6.62
CA GLY A 545 19.13 -1.01 -6.82
C GLY A 545 19.21 0.07 -5.75
N GLY A 546 18.66 1.26 -6.05
CA GLY A 546 18.38 2.25 -5.02
C GLY A 546 17.16 1.86 -4.20
N GLU A 547 16.72 2.73 -3.29
CA GLU A 547 15.44 2.53 -2.61
C GLU A 547 14.31 2.36 -3.64
N LEU A 548 13.55 1.27 -3.54
CA LEU A 548 12.41 1.05 -4.41
C LEU A 548 11.29 2.02 -4.01
N PRO A 549 10.57 2.60 -4.98
CA PRO A 549 9.47 3.49 -4.68
C PRO A 549 8.40 2.75 -3.87
N ASP A 550 7.77 3.47 -2.93
CA ASP A 550 6.69 2.88 -2.15
C ASP A 550 5.42 2.74 -3.00
N MET A 551 5.16 1.51 -3.47
CA MET A 551 3.97 1.16 -4.27
C MET A 551 2.70 0.93 -3.41
N GLY A 552 2.58 1.61 -2.27
CA GLY A 552 1.38 1.53 -1.43
C GLY A 552 0.19 2.25 -2.06
N PRO A 553 -1.06 1.83 -1.78
CA PRO A 553 -2.26 2.55 -2.20
C PRO A 553 -2.23 4.01 -1.73
#